data_AF-A0A5C8U8D7-F1
#
_entry.id   AF-A0A5C8U8D7-F1
#
_cell.length_a   1.000
_cell.length_b   1.000
_cell.length_c   1.000
_cell.angle_alpha   90.00
_cell.angle_beta   90.00
_cell.angle_gamma   90.00
#
_symmetry.space_group_name_H-M   'P 1'
#
loop_
_entity.id
_entity.type
_entity.pdbx_description
1 polymer ?
#
loop_
_entity_poly.entity_id
_entity_poly.type
_entity_poly.pdbx_seq_one_letter_code
_entity_poly.pdbx_strand_id
1 'polypeptide(L)'
;MITAPSFGASASTPASEPVAAIRVRAAGDARQLRALARAAQRDGMPKADLRSATALAAARRVVEHARRLSSLRPRMPELAD
;
A
#
# COMPACT_ATOMS: atom_id res chain seq x y z
N MET A 1 -4.03 -45.76 -17.06
CA MET A 1 -3.95 -44.43 -17.69
C MET A 1 -4.63 -43.44 -16.76
N ILE A 2 -3.87 -42.58 -16.08
CA ILE A 2 -4.43 -41.59 -15.14
C ILE A 2 -4.43 -40.24 -15.85
N THR A 3 -5.62 -39.71 -16.13
CA THR A 3 -5.82 -38.37 -16.67
C THR A 3 -5.54 -37.35 -15.57
N ALA A 4 -4.52 -36.50 -15.75
CA ALA A 4 -4.24 -35.40 -14.85
C ALA A 4 -5.36 -34.34 -14.92
N PRO A 5 -5.76 -33.71 -13.79
CA PRO A 5 -6.66 -32.57 -13.86
C PRO A 5 -5.92 -31.39 -14.48
N SER A 6 -6.40 -30.98 -15.65
CA SER A 6 -6.10 -29.68 -16.25
C SER A 6 -6.65 -28.60 -15.31
N PHE A 7 -5.77 -27.97 -14.53
CA PHE A 7 -6.11 -26.73 -13.85
C PHE A 7 -6.17 -25.64 -14.91
N GLY A 8 -7.41 -25.40 -15.36
CA GLY A 8 -7.75 -24.41 -16.36
C GLY A 8 -7.05 -23.08 -16.08
N ALA A 9 -6.28 -22.66 -17.07
CA ALA A 9 -5.84 -21.30 -17.21
C ALA A 9 -7.05 -20.36 -17.18
N SER A 10 -7.00 -19.37 -16.31
CA SER A 10 -7.50 -18.03 -16.63
C SER A 10 -6.63 -17.02 -15.89
N ALA A 11 -5.41 -16.87 -16.42
CA ALA A 11 -4.60 -15.68 -16.23
C ALA A 11 -5.29 -14.51 -16.96
N SER A 12 -6.09 -13.74 -16.23
CA SER A 12 -6.50 -12.39 -16.59
C SER A 12 -6.71 -11.63 -15.28
N THR A 13 -5.89 -10.68 -14.84
CA THR A 13 -5.07 -9.71 -15.56
C THR A 13 -3.90 -9.26 -14.65
N PRO A 14 -2.63 -9.15 -15.10
CA PRO A 14 -1.48 -8.71 -14.29
C PRO A 14 -1.51 -7.22 -13.90
N ALA A 15 -2.64 -6.54 -14.14
CA ALA A 15 -2.81 -5.15 -13.79
C ALA A 15 -3.16 -4.94 -12.30
N SER A 16 -3.89 -5.84 -11.64
CA SER A 16 -4.37 -5.55 -10.27
C SER A 16 -3.31 -5.80 -9.18
N GLU A 17 -2.40 -6.75 -9.39
CA GLU A 17 -1.35 -7.11 -8.43
C GLU A 17 -0.41 -5.97 -8.01
N PRO A 18 0.17 -5.15 -8.92
CA PRO A 18 1.09 -4.11 -8.50
C PRO A 18 0.41 -3.00 -7.68
N VAL A 19 -0.86 -2.69 -7.98
CA VAL A 19 -1.64 -1.70 -7.21
C VAL A 19 -1.98 -2.24 -5.83
N ALA A 20 -2.36 -3.51 -5.73
CA ALA A 20 -2.60 -4.17 -4.46
C ALA A 20 -1.32 -4.19 -3.60
N ALA A 21 -0.17 -4.52 -4.18
CA ALA A 21 1.12 -4.53 -3.50
C ALA A 21 1.49 -3.13 -2.97
N ILE A 22 1.30 -2.07 -3.77
CA ILE A 22 1.55 -0.68 -3.35
C ILE A 22 0.66 -0.31 -2.14
N ARG A 23 -0.63 -0.65 -2.19
CA ARG A 23 -1.57 -0.35 -1.09
C ARG A 23 -1.23 -1.12 0.18
N VAL A 24 -0.86 -2.41 0.07
CA VAL A 24 -0.47 -3.25 1.21
C VAL A 24 0.79 -2.69 1.87
N ARG A 25 1.81 -2.33 1.07
CA ARG A 25 3.04 -1.73 1.57
C ARG A 25 2.77 -0.41 2.28
N ALA A 26 2.02 0.49 1.65
CA ALA A 26 1.64 1.78 2.23
C ALA A 26 0.85 1.63 3.54
N ALA A 27 -0.01 0.62 3.65
CA ALA A 27 -0.74 0.31 4.89
C ALA A 27 0.19 -0.23 5.99
N GLY A 28 1.26 -0.94 5.64
CA GLY A 28 2.32 -1.37 6.56
C GLY A 28 3.10 -0.17 7.09
N ASP A 29 3.63 0.66 6.19
CA ASP A 29 4.41 1.85 6.54
C ASP A 29 3.57 2.83 7.40
N ALA A 30 2.31 3.05 7.05
CA ALA A 30 1.41 3.88 7.84
C ALA A 30 1.09 3.30 9.23
N ARG A 31 1.11 1.97 9.40
CA ARG A 31 0.97 1.33 10.72
C ARG A 31 2.22 1.55 11.57
N GLN A 32 3.41 1.39 10.99
CA GLN A 32 4.68 1.66 11.67
C GLN A 32 4.78 3.12 12.12
N LEU A 33 4.40 4.06 11.25
CA LEU A 33 4.41 5.49 11.58
C LEU A 33 3.43 5.84 12.72
N ARG A 34 2.24 5.24 12.75
CA ARG A 34 1.31 5.39 13.89
C ARG A 34 1.85 4.79 15.18
N ALA A 35 2.57 3.66 15.10
CA ALA A 35 3.24 3.08 16.27
C ALA A 35 4.35 4.00 16.79
N LEU A 36 5.14 4.59 15.88
CA LEU A 36 6.17 5.56 16.22
C LEU A 36 5.58 6.82 16.87
N ALA A 37 4.44 7.31 16.39
CA ALA A 37 3.73 8.43 17.02
C ALA A 37 3.33 8.12 18.49
N ARG A 38 2.88 6.88 18.76
CA ARG A 38 2.57 6.44 20.13
C ARG A 38 3.82 6.27 20.98
N ALA A 39 4.93 5.83 20.39
CA ALA A 39 6.21 5.69 21.09
C ALA A 39 6.78 7.07 21.46
N ALA A 40 6.69 8.06 20.57
CA ALA A 40 7.13 9.43 20.79
C ALA A 40 6.46 10.11 22.01
N GLN A 41 5.26 9.66 22.37
CA GLN A 41 4.52 10.15 23.53
C GLN A 41 4.91 9.45 24.85
N ARG A 42 5.66 8.34 24.78
CA ARG A 42 6.04 7.52 25.93
C ARG A 42 7.53 7.48 26.21
N ASP A 43 8.36 7.88 25.26
CA ASP A 43 9.82 7.75 25.34
C ASP A 43 10.52 8.83 26.19
N GLY A 44 9.78 9.83 26.69
CA GLY A 44 10.32 10.92 27.51
C GLY A 44 11.25 11.89 26.76
N MET A 45 11.36 11.75 25.44
CA MET A 45 12.22 12.60 24.62
C MET A 45 11.56 13.96 24.33
N PRO A 46 12.34 15.03 24.14
CA PRO A 46 11.80 16.36 23.95
C PRO A 46 10.89 16.45 22.71
N LYS A 47 9.96 17.43 22.72
CA LYS A 47 9.04 17.71 21.60
C LYS A 47 8.20 16.49 21.17
N ALA A 48 7.74 15.70 22.15
CA ALA A 48 6.89 14.51 21.93
C ALA A 48 5.69 14.78 21.01
N ASP A 49 5.00 15.91 21.20
CA ASP A 49 3.84 16.31 20.39
C ASP A 49 4.20 16.57 18.93
N LEU A 50 5.29 17.31 18.69
CA LEU A 50 5.76 17.59 17.33
C LEU A 50 6.17 16.29 16.63
N ARG A 51 6.92 15.42 17.30
CA ARG A 51 7.36 14.13 16.75
C ARG A 51 6.17 13.21 16.43
N SER A 52 5.19 13.14 17.33
CA SER A 52 3.94 12.41 17.13
C SER A 52 3.15 12.97 15.94
N ALA A 53 2.97 14.29 15.88
CA ALA A 53 2.28 14.96 14.78
C ALA A 53 2.97 14.75 13.43
N THR A 54 4.31 14.83 13.39
CA THR A 54 5.10 14.55 12.18
C THR A 54 4.91 13.11 11.71
N ALA A 55 4.95 12.13 12.61
CA ALA A 55 4.75 10.72 12.26
C ALA A 55 3.33 10.46 11.74
N LEU A 56 2.31 11.06 12.35
CA LEU A 56 0.93 10.97 11.87
C LEU A 56 0.73 11.65 10.52
N ALA A 57 1.34 12.81 10.29
CA ALA A 57 1.31 13.51 9.01
C ALA A 57 1.99 12.68 7.91
N ALA A 58 3.14 12.07 8.21
CA ALA A 58 3.83 11.16 7.30
C ALA A 58 2.95 9.95 6.96
N ALA A 59 2.27 9.34 7.94
CA ALA A 59 1.38 8.21 7.72
C ALA A 59 0.24 8.56 6.75
N ARG A 60 -0.35 9.76 6.89
CA ARG A 60 -1.39 10.26 5.98
C ARG A 60 -0.85 10.44 4.57
N ARG A 61 0.32 11.06 4.42
CA ARG A 61 0.97 11.30 3.12
C ARG A 61 1.29 10.00 2.38
N VAL A 62 1.77 8.97 3.08
CA VAL A 62 2.06 7.65 2.48
C VAL A 62 0.79 7.02 1.91
N VAL A 63 -0.30 7.02 2.67
CA VAL A 63 -1.59 6.47 2.20
C VAL A 63 -2.14 7.28 1.03
N GLU A 64 -2.08 8.61 1.10
CA GLU A 64 -2.53 9.49 0.03
C GLU A 64 -1.70 9.32 -1.25
N HIS A 65 -0.38 9.19 -1.11
CA HIS A 65 0.52 8.93 -2.23
C HIS A 65 0.20 7.59 -2.89
N ALA A 66 0.00 6.52 -2.10
CA ALA A 66 -0.41 5.22 -2.63
C ALA A 66 -1.77 5.27 -3.35
N ARG A 67 -2.72 6.06 -2.84
CA ARG A 67 -4.02 6.31 -3.51
C ARG A 67 -3.81 7.02 -4.84
N ARG A 68 -3.01 8.08 -4.88
CA ARG A 68 -2.65 8.81 -6.12
C ARG A 68 -1.98 7.90 -7.14
N LEU A 69 -0.99 7.11 -6.74
CA LEU A 69 -0.35 6.14 -7.63
C LEU A 69 -1.34 5.08 -8.14
N SER A 70 -2.28 4.65 -7.30
CA SER A 70 -3.33 3.71 -7.70
C SER A 70 -4.30 4.32 -8.71
N SER A 71 -4.59 5.63 -8.62
CA SER A 71 -5.54 6.32 -9.51
C SER A 71 -4.92 6.79 -10.82
N LEU A 72 -3.61 7.06 -10.84
CA LEU A 72 -2.88 7.49 -12.03
C LEU A 72 -2.54 6.34 -12.98
N ARG A 73 -2.79 5.08 -12.58
CA ARG A 73 -2.46 3.94 -13.42
C ARG A 73 -3.43 3.89 -14.61
N PRO A 74 -2.97 4.10 -15.85
CA PRO A 74 -3.85 4.12 -17.00
C PRO A 74 -4.52 2.74 -17.13
N ARG A 75 -5.84 2.73 -17.31
CA ARG A 75 -6.51 1.65 -18.02
C ARG A 75 -5.82 1.63 -19.38
N MET A 76 -4.95 0.65 -19.63
CA MET A 76 -4.46 0.42 -20.98
C MET A 76 -5.70 0.29 -21.88
N PRO A 77 -5.86 1.13 -22.91
CA PRO A 77 -6.88 0.86 -23.91
C PRO A 77 -6.50 -0.48 -24.54
N GLU A 78 -7.39 -1.47 -24.43
CA GLU A 78 -7.30 -2.63 -25.30
C GLU A 78 -7.21 -2.10 -26.72
N LEU A 79 -6.14 -2.46 -27.43
CA LEU A 79 -6.07 -2.27 -28.86
C LEU A 79 -7.28 -3.01 -29.44
N ALA A 80 -8.25 -2.24 -29.94
CA ALA A 80 -9.31 -2.77 -30.77
C ALA A 80 -8.66 -3.20 -32.09
N ASP A 81 -8.79 -4.50 -32.40
CA ASP A 81 -8.56 -5.07 -33.74
C ASP A 81 -9.50 -4.43 -34.80
#